data_AF-A0A5Q0H2Z3-F1
#
_entry.id   AF-A0A5Q0H2Z3-F1
#
_cell.length_a   1.000
_cell.length_b   1.000
_cell.length_c   1.000
_cell.angle_alpha   90.00
_cell.angle_beta   90.00
_cell.angle_gamma   90.00
#
_symmetry.space_group_name_H-M   'P 1'
#
loop_
_entity.id
_entity.type
_entity.pdbx_description
1 polymer ?
#
loop_
_entity_poly.entity_id
_entity_poly.type
_entity_poly.pdbx_seq_one_letter_code
_entity_poly.pdbx_strand_id
1 'polypeptide(L)'
;MAAGGNTAAALDAWVVFEDEAGMSMTPPTSRTWAPRGRTPVIRVRAGSRRQLSVAALACYKPGERSRLIHRPRLDKAGGCHSFAWTDYRDLLTAAHHQLDGPIVLVWDNLPCATRRYGIEWG
;
A
#
# COMPACT_ATOMS: atom_id res chain seq x y z
N MET A 1 8.47 -5.09 -25.41
CA MET A 1 7.42 -6.10 -25.69
C MET A 1 7.98 -7.45 -25.26
N ALA A 2 7.72 -7.88 -24.03
CA ALA A 2 8.22 -9.17 -23.52
C ALA A 2 7.37 -10.32 -24.09
N ALA A 3 8.04 -11.37 -24.56
CA ALA A 3 7.43 -12.55 -25.16
C ALA A 3 6.56 -13.30 -24.14
N GLY A 4 5.37 -13.71 -24.58
CA GLY A 4 4.29 -14.20 -23.74
C GLY A 4 4.49 -15.60 -23.17
N GLY A 5 4.22 -15.70 -21.88
CA GLY A 5 3.77 -16.90 -21.17
C GLY A 5 2.95 -16.42 -19.98
N ASN A 6 1.64 -16.62 -19.99
CA ASN A 6 0.76 -16.13 -18.94
C ASN A 6 0.82 -17.10 -17.75
N THR A 7 1.93 -17.07 -16.99
CA THR A 7 2.16 -17.95 -15.83
C THR A 7 0.99 -17.91 -14.86
N ALA A 8 0.36 -16.74 -14.66
CA ALA A 8 -0.82 -16.63 -13.83
C ALA A 8 -2.03 -17.38 -14.40
N ALA A 9 -2.33 -17.25 -15.70
CA ALA A 9 -3.43 -18.03 -16.31
C ALA A 9 -3.11 -19.53 -16.42
N ALA A 10 -1.84 -19.90 -16.63
CA ALA A 10 -1.41 -21.29 -16.66
C ALA A 10 -1.54 -21.98 -15.29
N LEU A 11 -1.44 -21.21 -14.20
CA LEU A 11 -1.58 -21.68 -12.82
C LEU A 11 -2.97 -21.45 -12.23
N ASP A 12 -3.93 -20.93 -13.02
CA ASP A 12 -5.23 -20.46 -12.54
C ASP A 12 -5.12 -19.54 -11.29
N ALA A 13 -4.08 -18.71 -11.29
CA ALA A 13 -3.64 -17.92 -10.14
C ALA A 13 -4.18 -16.49 -10.15
N TRP A 14 -4.27 -15.91 -8.95
CA TRP A 14 -4.54 -14.50 -8.76
C TRP A 14 -3.31 -13.66 -9.11
N VAL A 15 -3.49 -12.66 -9.96
CA VAL A 15 -2.50 -11.60 -10.15
C VAL A 15 -2.75 -10.54 -9.08
N VAL A 16 -1.78 -10.34 -8.21
CA VAL A 16 -1.90 -9.42 -7.07
C VAL A 16 -0.84 -8.35 -7.18
N PHE A 17 -1.27 -7.09 -7.21
CA PHE A 17 -0.37 -5.92 -7.18
C PHE A 17 -0.30 -5.37 -5.77
N GLU A 18 0.92 -5.21 -5.26
CA GLU A 18 1.21 -4.60 -3.96
C GLU A 18 1.66 -3.15 -4.15
N ASP A 19 1.13 -2.24 -3.32
CA ASP A 19 1.57 -0.85 -3.24
C ASP A 19 1.31 -0.25 -1.84
N GLU A 20 2.13 0.73 -1.46
CA GLU A 20 2.01 1.51 -0.24
C GLU A 20 1.63 2.97 -0.53
N ALA A 21 0.56 3.45 0.11
CA ALA A 21 0.14 4.84 0.06
C ALA A 21 0.23 5.51 1.43
N GLY A 22 0.98 6.62 1.52
CA GLY A 22 1.10 7.44 2.72
C GLY A 22 0.31 8.76 2.63
N MET A 23 -0.52 9.05 3.62
CA MET A 23 -1.33 10.27 3.71
C MET A 23 -0.95 11.09 4.95
N SER A 24 -0.56 12.35 4.74
CA SER A 24 -0.31 13.27 5.86
C SER A 24 -1.60 13.56 6.62
N MET A 25 -1.56 13.45 7.95
CA MET A 25 -2.66 13.90 8.81
C MET A 25 -2.54 15.37 9.21
N THR A 26 -1.55 16.08 8.68
CA THR A 26 -1.59 17.54 8.71
C THR A 26 -2.78 17.96 7.84
N PRO A 27 -3.77 18.69 8.36
CA PRO A 27 -4.97 19.02 7.59
C PRO A 27 -4.55 19.69 6.27
N PRO A 28 -4.78 19.07 5.11
CA PRO A 28 -4.30 19.63 3.84
C PRO A 28 -5.08 20.89 3.45
N THR A 29 -6.24 21.13 4.06
CA THR A 29 -7.06 22.31 3.81
C THR A 29 -8.06 22.49 4.96
N SER A 30 -8.01 23.62 5.67
CA SER A 30 -9.16 24.06 6.45
C SER A 30 -10.08 24.87 5.55
N ARG A 31 -11.34 24.47 5.36
CA ARG A 31 -12.36 25.38 4.84
C ARG A 31 -12.51 26.54 5.83
N THR A 32 -11.97 27.70 5.49
CA THR A 32 -12.13 28.91 6.29
C THR A 32 -13.19 29.80 5.67
N TRP A 33 -14.22 30.14 6.45
CA TRP A 33 -15.11 31.25 6.10
C TRP A 33 -14.36 32.55 6.41
N ALA A 34 -14.02 33.31 5.38
CA ALA A 34 -13.41 34.63 5.50
C ALA A 34 -14.34 35.68 4.89
N PRO A 35 -14.35 36.91 5.43
CA PRO A 35 -15.06 38.02 4.80
C PRO A 35 -14.61 38.19 3.33
N ARG A 36 -15.56 38.49 2.44
CA ARG A 36 -15.29 38.78 1.02
C ARG A 36 -14.21 39.88 0.92
N GLY A 37 -13.19 39.63 0.09
CA GLY A 37 -12.08 40.56 -0.12
C GLY A 37 -10.95 40.50 0.92
N ARG A 38 -11.01 39.59 1.91
CA ARG A 38 -9.92 39.35 2.85
C ARG A 38 -9.33 37.96 2.67
N THR A 39 -8.06 37.90 2.28
CA THR A 39 -7.31 36.64 2.20
C THR A 39 -7.17 36.04 3.62
N PRO A 40 -7.68 34.83 3.88
CA PRO A 40 -7.48 34.18 5.16
C PRO A 40 -6.02 33.78 5.35
N VAL A 41 -5.46 34.05 6.53
CA VAL A 41 -4.14 33.56 6.94
C VAL A 41 -4.34 32.35 7.85
N ILE A 42 -4.06 31.16 7.32
CA ILE A 42 -4.15 29.90 8.06
C ILE A 42 -2.76 29.57 8.62
N ARG A 43 -2.64 29.57 9.95
CA ARG A 43 -1.43 29.09 10.63
C ARG A 43 -1.60 27.62 10.98
N VAL A 44 -0.94 26.75 10.24
CA VAL A 44 -0.81 25.34 10.59
C VAL A 44 0.46 25.13 11.40
N ARG A 45 0.42 24.21 12.38
CA ARG A 45 1.66 23.66 12.94
C ARG A 45 2.26 22.71 11.90
N ALA A 46 3.13 23.22 11.05
CA ALA A 46 3.99 22.39 10.21
C ALA A 46 4.92 21.60 11.15
N GLY A 47 4.60 20.33 11.38
CA GLY A 47 5.36 19.49 12.32
C GLY A 47 4.61 18.30 12.91
N SER A 48 3.30 18.13 12.70
CA SER A 48 2.69 16.84 13.01
C SER A 48 3.20 15.79 12.04
N ARG A 49 4.18 14.99 12.48
CA ARG A 49 4.69 13.78 11.79
C ARG A 49 3.68 12.62 11.80
N ARG A 50 2.39 12.89 11.98
CA ARG A 50 1.35 11.86 11.96
C ARG A 50 0.99 11.63 10.50
N GLN A 51 1.22 10.41 10.06
CA GLN A 51 0.89 9.92 8.73
C GLN A 51 0.02 8.68 8.89
N LEU A 52 -0.91 8.50 7.97
CA LEU A 52 -1.61 7.25 7.79
C LEU A 52 -0.99 6.58 6.57
N SER A 53 -0.29 5.47 6.78
CA SER A 53 0.21 4.63 5.69
C SER A 53 -0.75 3.47 5.47
N VAL A 54 -0.98 3.08 4.23
CA VAL A 54 -1.85 1.96 3.85
C VAL A 54 -1.08 1.09 2.89
N ALA A 55 -0.86 -0.17 3.26
CA ALA A 55 -0.41 -1.19 2.33
C ALA A 55 -1.64 -1.89 1.75
N ALA A 56 -1.66 -2.07 0.43
CA ALA A 56 -2.82 -2.63 -0.26
C ALA A 56 -2.40 -3.65 -1.31
N LEU A 57 -3.27 -4.64 -1.49
CA LEU A 57 -3.19 -5.68 -2.50
C LEU A 57 -4.41 -5.56 -3.41
N ALA A 58 -4.16 -5.20 -4.67
CA ALA A 58 -5.17 -5.21 -5.71
C ALA A 58 -5.13 -6.56 -6.44
N CYS A 59 -6.16 -7.38 -6.24
CA CYS A 59 -6.20 -8.78 -6.64
C CYS A 59 -7.14 -8.98 -7.83
N TYR A 60 -6.64 -9.62 -8.88
CA TYR A 60 -7.35 -9.89 -10.13
C TYR A 60 -7.22 -11.34 -10.53
N LYS A 61 -8.33 -11.96 -10.93
CA LYS A 61 -8.37 -13.27 -11.57
C LYS A 61 -9.50 -13.27 -12.62
N PRO A 62 -9.26 -13.73 -13.86
CA PRO A 62 -10.30 -13.81 -14.87
C PRO A 62 -11.49 -14.66 -14.38
N GLY A 63 -12.71 -14.17 -14.59
CA GLY A 63 -13.94 -14.86 -14.13
C GLY A 63 -14.29 -14.63 -12.65
N GLU A 64 -13.38 -14.06 -11.86
CA GLU A 64 -13.61 -13.73 -10.46
C GLU A 64 -13.79 -12.22 -10.25
N ARG A 65 -14.49 -11.84 -9.19
CA ARG A 65 -14.61 -10.44 -8.80
C ARG A 65 -13.27 -9.93 -8.26
N SER A 66 -12.82 -8.77 -8.74
CA SER A 66 -11.64 -8.11 -8.20
C SER A 66 -11.79 -7.79 -6.71
N ARG A 67 -10.68 -7.90 -5.97
CA ARG A 67 -10.66 -7.67 -4.52
C ARG A 67 -9.55 -6.71 -4.15
N LEU A 68 -9.81 -5.88 -3.14
CA LEU A 68 -8.82 -4.98 -2.55
C LEU A 68 -8.67 -5.34 -1.08
N ILE A 69 -7.50 -5.89 -0.72
CA ILE A 69 -7.17 -6.24 0.66
C ILE A 69 -6.15 -5.22 1.13
N HIS A 70 -6.45 -4.49 2.21
CA HIS A 70 -5.58 -3.42 2.67
C HIS A 70 -5.44 -3.43 4.19
N ARG A 71 -4.30 -2.93 4.67
CA ARG A 71 -4.01 -2.76 6.09
C ARG A 71 -3.59 -1.31 6.35
N PRO A 72 -4.44 -0.50 7.00
CA PRO A 72 -4.05 0.83 7.42
C PRO A 72 -3.14 0.77 8.65
N ARG A 73 -2.15 1.66 8.69
CA ARG A 73 -1.22 1.83 9.79
C ARG A 73 -1.11 3.32 10.11
N LEU A 74 -1.39 3.65 11.36
CA LEU A 74 -1.21 5.00 11.87
C LEU A 74 0.21 5.15 12.43
N ASP A 75 0.96 6.10 11.90
CA ASP A 75 2.31 6.37 12.38
C ASP A 75 2.27 6.97 13.78
N LYS A 76 3.02 6.34 14.69
CA LYS A 76 3.33 6.92 16.00
C LYS A 76 4.36 8.03 15.77
N ALA A 77 4.13 9.18 16.39
CA ALA A 77 5.01 10.34 16.25
C ALA A 77 6.48 9.96 16.54
N GLY A 78 7.35 10.05 15.52
CA GLY A 78 8.78 9.76 15.64
C GLY A 78 9.22 8.34 15.24
N GLY A 79 8.32 7.48 14.76
CA GLY A 79 8.64 6.14 14.25
C GLY A 79 9.04 6.11 12.77
N CYS A 80 9.47 4.94 12.30
CA CYS A 80 9.70 4.67 10.87
C CYS A 80 8.36 4.70 10.11
N HIS A 81 8.34 5.47 9.02
CA HIS A 81 7.16 5.80 8.21
C HIS A 81 6.73 4.68 7.24
N SER A 82 7.51 3.59 7.16
CA SER A 82 7.26 2.48 6.24
C SER A 82 6.77 1.23 6.97
N PHE A 83 6.08 0.36 6.23
CA PHE A 83 5.74 -0.98 6.70
C PHE A 83 7.01 -1.82 6.93
N ALA A 84 6.96 -2.67 7.96
CA ALA A 84 8.01 -3.67 8.18
C ALA A 84 7.70 -4.93 7.38
N TRP A 85 8.71 -5.76 7.10
CA TRP A 85 8.52 -7.06 6.43
C TRP A 85 7.44 -7.93 7.10
N THR A 86 7.36 -7.89 8.43
CA THR A 86 6.31 -8.61 9.18
C THR A 86 4.91 -8.15 8.82
N ASP A 87 4.72 -6.85 8.60
CA ASP A 87 3.41 -6.31 8.21
C ASP A 87 3.01 -6.80 6.81
N TYR A 88 3.96 -6.81 5.87
CA TYR A 88 3.75 -7.34 4.52
C TYR A 88 3.49 -8.84 4.51
N ARG A 89 4.27 -9.62 5.27
CA ARG A 89 4.05 -11.06 5.42
C ARG A 89 2.63 -11.33 5.91
N ASP A 90 2.20 -10.64 6.97
CA ASP A 90 0.88 -10.85 7.55
C ASP A 90 -0.23 -10.43 6.57
N LEU A 91 0.00 -9.38 5.76
CA LEU A 91 -0.91 -8.95 4.68
C LEU A 91 -1.02 -10.02 3.57
N LEU A 92 0.10 -10.58 3.13
CA LEU A 92 0.14 -11.67 2.14
C LEU A 92 -0.51 -12.95 2.67
N THR A 93 -0.26 -13.31 3.92
CA THR A 93 -0.93 -14.44 4.57
C THR A 93 -2.44 -14.23 4.62
N ALA A 94 -2.90 -13.04 5.03
CA ALA A 94 -4.33 -12.71 5.05
C ALA A 94 -4.94 -12.75 3.64
N ALA A 95 -4.21 -12.31 2.61
CA ALA A 95 -4.66 -12.39 1.22
C ALA A 95 -4.75 -13.82 0.72
N HIS A 96 -3.76 -14.65 1.02
CA HIS A 96 -3.78 -16.07 0.64
C HIS A 96 -5.01 -16.80 1.23
N HIS A 97 -5.33 -16.55 2.51
CA HIS A 97 -6.52 -17.12 3.13
C HIS A 97 -7.84 -16.58 2.55
N GLN A 98 -7.88 -15.32 2.10
CA GLN A 98 -9.11 -14.73 1.54
C GLN A 98 -9.34 -15.07 0.06
N LEU A 99 -8.26 -15.28 -0.70
CA LEU A 99 -8.31 -15.58 -2.13
C LEU A 99 -8.40 -17.07 -2.43
N ASP A 100 -8.07 -17.93 -1.45
CA ASP A 100 -8.19 -19.39 -1.51
C ASP A 100 -7.60 -19.99 -2.80
N GLY A 101 -6.38 -19.57 -3.13
CA GLY A 101 -5.74 -19.98 -4.38
C GLY A 101 -4.30 -19.51 -4.54
N PRO A 102 -3.60 -19.96 -5.60
CA PRO A 102 -2.25 -19.53 -5.89
C PRO A 102 -2.22 -18.04 -6.23
N ILE A 103 -1.17 -17.35 -5.78
CA ILE A 103 -0.97 -15.91 -5.97
C ILE A 103 0.33 -15.69 -6.73
N VAL A 104 0.25 -14.92 -7.81
CA VAL A 104 1.38 -14.28 -8.47
C VAL A 104 1.44 -12.84 -8.00
N LEU A 105 2.42 -12.55 -7.15
CA LEU A 105 2.61 -11.23 -6.55
C LEU A 105 3.50 -10.36 -7.47
N VAL A 106 3.00 -9.17 -7.78
CA VAL A 106 3.75 -8.09 -8.43
C VAL A 106 4.04 -7.04 -7.37
N TRP A 107 5.32 -6.92 -7.01
CA TRP A 107 5.82 -5.98 -6.01
C TRP A 107 6.88 -5.08 -6.67
N ASP A 108 6.88 -3.80 -6.33
CA ASP A 108 8.04 -2.92 -6.54
C ASP A 108 9.36 -3.42 -5.87
N ASN A 109 10.50 -2.97 -6.37
CA ASN A 109 11.81 -3.40 -5.88
C ASN A 109 12.32 -2.47 -4.77
N LEU A 110 11.54 -2.30 -3.70
CA LEU A 110 11.95 -1.50 -2.56
C LEU A 110 13.16 -2.14 -1.84
N PRO A 111 14.26 -1.39 -1.56
CA PRO A 111 15.49 -1.95 -0.97
C PRO A 111 15.33 -2.63 0.40
N CYS A 112 14.22 -2.38 1.10
CA CYS A 112 13.90 -3.02 2.37
C CYS A 112 13.63 -4.53 2.23
N ALA A 113 13.20 -4.99 1.05
CA ALA A 113 13.04 -6.41 0.74
C ALA A 113 14.38 -7.08 0.41
N THR A 114 15.25 -6.39 -0.36
CA THR A 114 16.43 -7.01 -0.98
C THR A 114 17.66 -7.09 -0.07
N ARG A 115 17.84 -6.16 0.89
CA ARG A 115 19.11 -6.06 1.65
C ARG A 115 19.12 -6.73 3.03
N ARG A 116 17.96 -7.09 3.59
CA ARG A 116 17.87 -7.56 5.00
C ARG A 116 17.29 -8.96 5.18
N TYR A 117 16.59 -9.51 4.19
CA TYR A 117 15.86 -10.77 4.34
C TYR A 117 16.22 -11.87 3.33
N GLY A 118 17.19 -11.65 2.43
CA GLY A 118 17.77 -12.72 1.61
C GLY A 118 16.73 -13.57 0.89
N ILE A 119 15.75 -12.93 0.24
CA ILE A 119 14.73 -13.63 -0.54
C ILE A 119 15.34 -13.93 -1.91
N GLU A 120 15.91 -15.14 -2.05
CA GLU A 120 16.21 -15.73 -3.35
C GLU A 120 14.90 -16.28 -3.92
N TRP A 121 14.45 -15.70 -5.04
CA TRP A 121 13.37 -16.27 -5.83
C TRP A 121 13.97 -17.42 -6.66
N GLY A 122 13.68 -18.66 -6.23
CA GLY A 122 13.88 -19.86 -7.05
C GLY A 122 12.79 -20.01 -8.10
#